data_AF-A0A6F8X0J8-F1
#
_entry.id   AF-A0A6F8X0J8-F1
#
_cell.length_a   1.000
_cell.length_b   1.000
_cell.length_c   1.000
_cell.angle_alpha   90.00
_cell.angle_beta   90.00
_cell.angle_gamma   90.00
#
_symmetry.space_group_name_H-M   'P 1'
#
loop_
_entity.id
_entity.type
_entity.pdbx_description
1 polymer ?
#
loop_
_entity_poly.entity_id
_entity_poly.type
_entity_poly.pdbx_seq_one_letter_code
_entity_poly.pdbx_strand_id
1 'polypeptide(L)' 'NCNPGIDPTNGQPIGMADQRTNHFPFVAVWDITKHYDNLKFRDFRHALTGAPLWKAQHPDVETFWNSKHDMRVLAAT' A
#
# COMPACT_ATOMS: atom_id res chain seq x y z
N ASN A 1 18.32 -3.83 -6.61
CA ASN A 1 17.22 -4.75 -6.27
C ASN A 1 16.59 -4.25 -4.98
N CYS A 2 15.35 -3.79 -5.00
CA CYS A 2 14.64 -3.46 -3.77
C CYS A 2 14.48 -4.76 -2.95
N ASN A 3 14.62 -4.68 -1.63
CA ASN A 3 14.48 -5.86 -0.77
C ASN A 3 13.12 -6.54 -1.02
N PRO A 4 13.04 -7.87 -0.96
CA PRO A 4 11.77 -8.58 -1.07
C PRO A 4 10.80 -8.08 0.01
N GLY A 5 9.51 -8.10 -0.29
CA GLY A 5 8.47 -7.86 0.71
C GLY A 5 8.50 -8.94 1.79
N ILE A 6 7.69 -8.78 2.83
CA ILE A 6 7.64 -9.65 4.00
C ILE A 6 6.19 -10.03 4.25
N ASP A 7 5.91 -11.32 4.40
CA ASP A 7 4.64 -11.78 4.93
C ASP A 7 4.65 -11.61 6.46
N PRO A 8 3.78 -10.76 7.05
CA PRO A 8 3.80 -10.48 8.49
C PRO A 8 3.34 -11.67 9.34
N THR A 9 2.70 -12.69 8.75
CA THR A 9 2.17 -13.85 9.49
C THR A 9 3.23 -14.90 9.78
N ASN A 10 4.24 -15.04 8.91
CA ASN A 10 5.28 -16.06 9.01
C ASN A 10 6.70 -15.51 8.83
N GLY A 11 6.86 -14.24 8.48
CA GLY A 11 8.15 -13.58 8.27
C GLY A 11 8.88 -13.95 6.98
N GLN A 12 8.26 -14.73 6.08
CA GLN A 12 8.89 -15.19 4.86
C GLN A 12 9.04 -14.06 3.83
N PRO A 13 10.13 -14.06 3.04
CA PRO A 13 10.32 -13.08 1.98
C PRO A 13 9.34 -13.34 0.82
N ILE A 14 8.72 -12.28 0.34
CA ILE A 14 7.86 -12.26 -0.84
C ILE A 14 8.71 -11.76 -2.01
N GLY A 15 9.15 -12.69 -2.84
CA GLY A 15 9.99 -12.40 -4.02
C GLY A 15 9.18 -11.93 -5.23
N MET A 16 9.89 -11.44 -6.26
CA MET A 16 9.31 -10.83 -7.47
C MET A 16 8.46 -11.78 -8.35
N ALA A 17 8.44 -13.08 -8.06
CA ALA A 17 7.56 -14.03 -8.72
C ALA A 17 6.12 -13.97 -8.17
N ASP A 18 5.92 -13.37 -6.99
CA ASP A 18 4.61 -13.22 -6.36
C ASP A 18 3.88 -12.01 -6.95
N GLN A 19 2.60 -12.19 -7.31
CA GLN A 19 1.77 -11.13 -7.87
C GLN A 19 1.65 -9.91 -6.96
N ARG A 20 1.78 -10.09 -5.64
CA ARG A 20 1.76 -9.00 -4.65
C ARG A 20 2.87 -7.97 -4.86
N THR A 21 3.93 -8.32 -5.58
CA THR A 21 5.05 -7.40 -5.88
C THR A 21 4.76 -6.41 -7.02
N ASN A 22 3.67 -6.61 -7.75
CA ASN A 22 3.12 -5.64 -8.71
C ASN A 22 1.64 -5.41 -8.38
N HIS A 23 1.40 -4.69 -7.28
CA HIS A 23 0.08 -4.51 -6.72
C HIS A 23 -0.25 -3.03 -6.52
N PHE A 24 -1.35 -2.58 -7.11
CA PHE A 24 -1.93 -1.26 -6.84
C PHE A 24 -3.03 -1.41 -5.78
N PRO A 25 -2.91 -0.77 -4.60
CA PRO A 25 -3.91 -0.90 -3.54
C PRO A 25 -5.25 -0.31 -3.96
N PHE A 26 -5.27 0.83 -4.66
CA PHE A 26 -6.47 1.48 -5.21
C PHE A 26 -7.65 1.56 -4.23
N VAL A 27 -7.32 1.86 -2.98
CA VAL A 27 -8.26 2.09 -1.88
C VAL A 27 -8.06 3.50 -1.34
N ALA A 28 -9.08 4.06 -0.71
CA ALA A 28 -8.93 5.33 0.00
C ALA A 28 -7.83 5.22 1.08
N VAL A 29 -7.20 6.35 1.41
CA VAL A 29 -6.12 6.41 2.43
C VAL A 29 -6.54 5.80 3.77
N TRP A 30 -7.82 5.87 4.11
CA TRP A 30 -8.38 5.33 5.36
C TRP A 30 -8.41 3.80 5.40
N ASP A 31 -8.40 3.14 4.24
CA ASP A 31 -8.51 1.68 4.10
C ASP A 31 -7.16 0.99 3.86
N ILE A 32 -6.08 1.77 3.68
CA ILE A 32 -4.77 1.25 3.25
C ILE A 32 -4.18 0.22 4.21
N THR A 33 -4.34 0.43 5.53
CA THR A 33 -3.86 -0.49 6.55
C THR A 33 -4.58 -1.83 6.46
N LYS A 34 -5.91 -1.80 6.42
CA LYS A 34 -6.75 -3.00 6.30
C LYS A 34 -6.45 -3.76 5.01
N HIS A 35 -6.21 -3.04 3.92
CA HIS A 35 -5.83 -3.63 2.64
C HIS A 35 -4.53 -4.44 2.74
N TYR A 36 -3.44 -3.85 3.27
CA TYR A 36 -2.15 -4.54 3.39
C TYR A 36 -2.14 -5.63 4.48
N ASP A 37 -2.99 -5.53 5.49
CA ASP A 37 -3.24 -6.62 6.45
C ASP A 37 -3.85 -7.84 5.76
N ASN A 38 -4.88 -7.63 4.95
CA ASN A 38 -5.53 -8.71 4.19
C ASN A 38 -4.61 -9.31 3.13
N LEU A 39 -3.81 -8.47 2.46
CA LEU A 39 -2.81 -8.90 1.48
C LEU A 39 -1.65 -9.69 2.12
N LYS A 40 -1.51 -9.61 3.45
CA LYS A 40 -0.40 -10.16 4.22
C LYS A 40 0.94 -9.72 3.63
N PHE A 41 1.09 -8.40 3.49
CA PHE A 41 2.27 -7.81 2.88
C PHE A 41 2.78 -6.63 3.71
N ARG A 42 4.10 -6.59 3.88
CA ARG A 42 4.87 -5.50 4.49
C ARG A 42 6.14 -5.28 3.70
N ASP A 43 6.59 -4.04 3.59
CA ASP A 43 7.73 -3.69 2.75
C ASP A 43 9.06 -3.95 3.46
N PHE A 44 9.15 -3.61 4.75
CA PHE A 44 10.39 -3.73 5.49
C PHE A 44 10.16 -3.82 7.00
N ARG A 45 11.20 -4.26 7.73
CA ARG A 45 11.27 -4.11 9.19
C ARG A 45 12.02 -2.84 9.54
N HIS A 46 11.42 -2.01 10.38
CA HIS A 46 12.07 -0.81 10.89
C HIS A 46 13.33 -1.18 11.69
N ALA A 47 14.47 -0.58 11.37
CA ALA A 47 15.77 -1.01 11.89
C ALA A 47 15.90 -0.90 13.43
N LEU A 48 15.27 0.10 14.04
CA LEU A 48 15.33 0.31 15.50
C LEU A 48 14.29 -0.49 16.28
N THR A 49 13.02 -0.41 15.88
CA THR A 49 11.89 -1.01 16.60
C THR A 49 11.58 -2.45 16.19
N GLY A 50 12.13 -2.91 15.05
CA GLY A 50 11.80 -4.21 14.47
C GLY A 50 10.38 -4.32 13.91
N ALA A 51 9.59 -3.23 13.95
CA ALA A 51 8.20 -3.21 13.53
C ALA A 51 8.07 -3.43 12.01
N PRO A 52 7.15 -4.28 11.56
CA PRO A 52 6.91 -4.48 10.13
C PRO A 52 6.07 -3.32 9.58
N LEU A 53 6.66 -2.55 8.66
CA LEU A 53 6.06 -1.35 8.08
C LEU A 53 5.75 -1.52 6.61
N TRP A 54 4.79 -0.72 6.14
CA TRP A 54 4.51 -0.56 4.71
C TRP A 54 5.15 0.75 4.20
N LYS A 55 5.41 0.82 2.90
CA LYS A 55 6.04 1.96 2.23
C LYS A 55 5.04 2.63 1.29
N ALA A 56 4.57 3.81 1.65
CA ALA A 56 3.78 4.66 0.75
C ALA A 56 4.64 5.21 -0.40
N GLN A 57 4.06 5.30 -1.60
CA GLN A 57 4.63 5.94 -2.77
C GLN A 57 3.55 6.74 -3.51
N HIS A 58 3.80 8.05 -3.69
CA HIS A 58 3.02 9.00 -4.51
C HIS A 58 1.54 8.61 -4.75
N PRO A 59 0.70 8.55 -3.70
CA PRO A 59 -0.70 8.13 -3.81
C PRO A 59 -1.59 9.28 -4.32
N ASP A 60 -1.19 9.90 -5.44
CA ASP A 60 -1.79 11.14 -5.92
C ASP A 60 -3.26 10.94 -6.33
N VAL A 61 -3.58 9.81 -6.95
CA VAL A 61 -4.94 9.47 -7.39
C VAL A 61 -5.84 9.22 -6.18
N GLU A 62 -5.40 8.38 -5.25
CA GLU A 62 -6.17 8.02 -4.07
C GLU A 62 -6.35 9.21 -3.11
N THR A 63 -5.40 10.14 -3.10
CA THR A 63 -5.49 11.39 -2.33
C THR A 63 -6.42 12.40 -3.00
N PHE A 64 -6.53 12.39 -4.33
CA PHE A 64 -7.39 13.29 -5.08
C PHE A 64 -8.89 12.98 -4.90
N TRP A 65 -9.25 11.71 -4.71
CA TRP A 65 -10.63 11.26 -4.55
C TRP A 65 -11.37 11.99 -3.42
N ASN A 66 -12.62 12.36 -3.70
CA ASN A 66 -13.50 13.10 -2.78
C ASN A 66 -12.96 14.48 -2.37
N SER A 67 -11.91 14.99 -3.01
CA SER A 67 -11.48 16.37 -2.83
C SER A 67 -12.53 17.34 -3.39
N LYS A 68 -12.46 18.61 -2.99
CA LYS A 68 -13.31 19.66 -3.58
C LYS A 68 -13.11 19.78 -5.10
N HIS A 69 -11.94 19.46 -5.60
CA HIS A 69 -11.64 19.50 -7.03
C HIS A 69 -12.29 18.33 -7.76
N ASP A 70 -12.12 17.11 -7.24
CA ASP A 70 -12.73 15.89 -7.78
C ASP A 70 -14.26 15.99 -7.87
N MET A 71 -14.91 16.39 -6.76
CA MET A 71 -16.37 16.55 -6.71
C MET A 71 -16.90 17.60 -7.69
N ARG A 72 -16.10 18.60 -8.06
CA ARG A 72 -16.49 19.63 -9.04
C ARG A 72 -16.30 19.18 -10.48
N VAL A 73 -15.37 18.25 -10.74
CA VAL A 73 -15.27 17.59 -12.04
C VAL A 73 -16.49 16.70 -12.27
N LEU A 74 -16.89 15.91 -11.26
CA LEU A 74 -18.08 15.04 -11.30
C LEU A 74 -19.40 15.81 -11.43
N ALA A 75 -19.54 16.98 -10.82
CA ALA A 75 -20.76 17.79 -10.92
C ALA A 75 -20.92 18.51 -12.28
N ALA A 76 -19.87 18.53 -13.12
CA ALA A 76 -19.87 19.18 -14.43
C ALA A 76 -20.13 18.21 -15.60
N THR A 77 -20.32 16.92 -15.31
CA THR A 77 -20.70 15.84 -16.23
C THR A 77 -22.09 15.32 -15.93
#